data_AF-R4FQK4-F1
#
_entry.id   AF-R4FQK4-F1
#
_cell.length_a   1.000
_cell.length_b   1.000
_cell.length_c   1.000
_cell.angle_alpha   90.00
_cell.angle_beta   90.00
_cell.angle_gamma   90.00
#
_symmetry.space_group_name_H-M   'P 1'
#
loop_
_entity.id
_entity.type
_entity.pdbx_description
1 polymer ?
#
loop_
_entity_poly.entity_id
_entity_poly.type
_entity_poly.pdbx_seq_one_letter_code
_entity_poly.pdbx_strand_id
1 'polypeptide(L)'
;MRFHSILFGCFLALIIVLTLPDISAASPASYFDDDGAAFEDYSEADLENILDAAQKRGCVRRGGNCDHRPGDCCNNSTCRCNLWGANCRCQRKGLFQKWGK
;
A
#
# COMPACT_ATOMS: atom_id res chain seq x y z
N MET A 1 33.71 8.91 25.20
CA MET A 1 33.44 9.48 23.86
C MET A 1 33.76 8.50 22.73
N ARG A 2 34.95 7.87 22.69
CA ARG A 2 35.33 6.93 21.61
C ARG A 2 34.44 5.67 21.47
N PHE A 3 33.94 5.11 22.58
CA PHE A 3 33.04 3.95 22.56
C PHE A 3 31.68 4.23 21.89
N HIS A 4 31.13 5.43 22.10
CA HIS A 4 29.87 5.83 21.45
C HIS A 4 30.08 6.07 19.93
N SER A 5 31.25 6.59 19.54
CA SER A 5 31.59 6.75 18.12
C SER A 5 31.75 5.40 17.41
N ILE A 6 32.31 4.38 18.08
CA ILE A 6 32.44 3.02 17.53
C ILE A 6 31.07 2.36 17.39
N LEU A 7 30.22 2.45 18.42
CA LEU A 7 28.86 1.88 18.40
C LEU A 7 27.99 2.52 17.32
N PHE A 8 28.06 3.84 17.17
CA PHE A 8 27.34 4.57 16.12
C PHE A 8 27.81 4.18 14.71
N GLY A 9 29.12 4.00 14.53
CA GLY A 9 29.70 3.51 13.28
C GLY A 9 29.22 2.10 12.90
N CYS A 10 29.19 1.17 13.86
CA CYS A 10 28.68 -0.19 13.65
C CYS A 10 27.18 -0.18 13.28
N PHE A 11 26.40 0.69 13.92
CA PHE A 11 24.96 0.81 13.65
C PHE A 11 24.67 1.35 12.25
N LEU A 12 25.42 2.36 11.80
CA LEU A 12 25.33 2.88 10.44
C LEU A 12 25.75 1.84 9.39
N ALA A 13 26.81 1.07 9.65
CA ALA A 13 27.25 0.01 8.76
C ALA A 13 26.17 -1.09 8.60
N LEU A 14 25.49 -1.47 9.69
CA LEU A 14 24.37 -2.42 9.65
C LEU A 14 23.19 -1.90 8.82
N ILE A 15 22.82 -0.63 8.95
CA ILE A 15 21.72 -0.04 8.17
C ILE A 15 22.08 -0.03 6.67
N ILE A 16 23.32 0.28 6.30
CA ILE A 16 23.77 0.27 4.90
C ILE A 16 23.67 -1.15 4.32
N VAL A 17 24.11 -2.17 5.06
CA VAL A 17 24.02 -3.57 4.61
C VAL A 17 22.56 -4.01 4.45
N LEU A 18 21.67 -3.57 5.35
CA LEU A 18 20.23 -3.91 5.31
C LEU A 18 19.43 -3.12 4.27
N THR A 19 19.99 -2.06 3.70
CA THR A 19 19.31 -1.21 2.68
C THR A 19 19.91 -1.35 1.29
N LEU A 20 20.92 -2.21 1.11
CA LEU A 20 21.36 -2.62 -0.21
C LEU A 20 20.19 -3.37 -0.88
N PRO A 21 19.70 -2.91 -2.04
CA PRO A 21 18.78 -3.71 -2.82
C PRO A 21 19.53 -4.96 -3.29
N ASP A 22 18.93 -6.14 -3.07
CA ASP A 22 19.38 -7.36 -3.73
C ASP A 22 19.40 -7.10 -5.24
N ILE A 23 20.60 -7.07 -5.84
CA ILE A 23 20.75 -7.11 -7.30
C ILE A 23 20.43 -8.56 -7.70
N SER A 24 19.16 -8.92 -7.64
CA SER A 24 18.66 -10.12 -8.28
C SER A 24 18.70 -9.88 -9.78
N ALA A 25 19.72 -10.46 -10.40
CA ALA A 25 19.82 -10.86 -11.80
C ALA A 25 18.92 -10.07 -12.78
N ALA A 26 19.53 -9.15 -13.53
CA ALA A 26 18.99 -8.71 -14.79
C ALA A 26 18.87 -9.95 -15.72
N SER A 27 17.65 -10.42 -15.97
CA SER A 27 17.36 -11.33 -17.07
C SER A 27 17.41 -10.53 -18.38
N PRO A 28 18.03 -11.04 -19.47
CA PRO A 28 17.95 -10.38 -20.76
C PRO A 28 16.49 -10.36 -21.24
N ALA A 29 16.05 -9.19 -21.72
CA ALA A 29 14.76 -9.04 -22.37
C ALA A 29 14.70 -9.98 -23.59
N SER A 30 13.84 -10.99 -23.55
CA SER A 30 13.54 -11.83 -24.71
C SER A 30 12.66 -11.05 -25.69
N TYR A 31 13.18 -10.92 -26.89
CA TYR A 31 12.58 -10.34 -28.09
C TYR A 31 11.28 -11.08 -28.45
N PHE A 32 10.30 -10.33 -28.95
CA PHE A 32 8.98 -10.80 -29.36
C PHE A 32 9.06 -11.93 -30.40
N ASP A 33 8.32 -13.01 -30.18
CA ASP A 33 7.86 -13.93 -31.23
C ASP A 33 6.35 -13.71 -31.42
N ASP A 34 6.00 -13.23 -32.62
CA ASP A 34 4.72 -13.37 -33.33
C ASP A 34 4.45 -14.89 -33.44
N ASP A 35 3.26 -15.46 -33.24
CA ASP A 35 2.23 -15.64 -34.27
C ASP A 35 0.98 -16.31 -33.65
N GLY A 36 -0.21 -15.76 -33.92
CA GLY A 36 -1.47 -16.49 -34.22
C GLY A 36 -2.07 -17.58 -33.29
N ALA A 37 -3.35 -17.34 -32.94
CA ALA A 37 -4.40 -18.31 -32.55
C ALA A 37 -4.66 -18.54 -31.05
N ALA A 38 -5.55 -17.72 -30.48
CA ALA A 38 -6.65 -18.14 -29.58
C ALA A 38 -7.45 -16.88 -29.18
N PHE A 39 -8.23 -16.35 -30.12
CA PHE A 39 -9.45 -15.64 -29.73
C PHE A 39 -10.43 -16.73 -29.24
N GLU A 40 -11.16 -16.46 -28.17
CA GLU A 40 -12.12 -17.35 -27.49
C GLU A 40 -11.52 -18.25 -26.40
N ASP A 41 -11.30 -17.66 -25.21
CA ASP A 41 -12.07 -18.02 -24.02
C ASP A 41 -11.73 -17.05 -22.88
N TYR A 42 -12.36 -15.87 -22.86
CA TYR A 42 -12.39 -15.07 -21.63
C TYR A 42 -13.27 -15.84 -20.63
N SER A 43 -12.67 -16.78 -19.91
CA SER A 43 -13.38 -17.58 -18.92
C SER A 43 -14.04 -16.64 -17.91
N GLU A 44 -15.32 -16.84 -17.62
CA GLU A 44 -16.04 -15.99 -16.65
C GLU A 44 -15.37 -16.00 -15.26
N ALA A 45 -14.57 -17.02 -14.97
CA ALA A 45 -13.73 -17.12 -13.77
C ALA A 45 -12.63 -16.03 -13.72
N ASP A 46 -12.07 -15.62 -14.86
CA ASP A 46 -11.04 -14.57 -14.92
C ASP A 46 -11.69 -13.18 -14.81
N LEU A 47 -12.88 -13.01 -15.39
CA LEU A 47 -13.68 -11.80 -15.18
C LEU A 47 -14.12 -11.67 -13.72
N GLU A 48 -14.59 -12.75 -13.09
CA GLU A 48 -14.89 -12.76 -11.66
C GLU A 48 -13.66 -12.47 -10.82
N ASN A 49 -12.48 -13.01 -11.13
CA ASN A 49 -11.25 -12.76 -10.39
C ASN A 49 -10.71 -11.33 -10.60
N ILE A 50 -10.87 -10.74 -11.79
CA ILE A 50 -10.57 -9.33 -12.07
C ILE A 50 -11.58 -8.42 -11.35
N LEU A 51 -12.86 -8.78 -11.36
CA LEU A 51 -13.90 -8.08 -10.62
C LEU A 51 -13.73 -8.25 -9.12
N ASP A 52 -13.24 -9.38 -8.62
CA ASP A 52 -12.95 -9.62 -7.20
C ASP A 52 -11.63 -8.97 -6.80
N ALA A 53 -10.68 -8.81 -7.72
CA ALA A 53 -9.49 -7.99 -7.53
C ALA A 53 -9.84 -6.49 -7.55
N ALA A 54 -10.83 -6.07 -8.35
CA ALA A 54 -11.42 -4.74 -8.29
C ALA A 54 -12.34 -4.57 -7.05
N GLN A 55 -12.93 -5.66 -6.57
CA GLN A 55 -13.74 -5.79 -5.37
C GLN A 55 -12.90 -6.14 -4.14
N LYS A 56 -11.56 -6.17 -4.26
CA LYS A 56 -10.67 -5.84 -3.16
C LYS A 56 -10.91 -4.36 -2.89
N ARG A 57 -12.05 -4.12 -2.25
CA ARG A 57 -12.47 -3.00 -1.43
C ARG A 57 -11.45 -2.92 -0.31
N GLY A 58 -10.22 -2.58 -0.69
CA GLY A 58 -9.18 -2.23 0.22
C GLY A 58 -9.72 -1.06 1.02
N CYS A 59 -9.54 -1.11 2.32
CA CYS A 59 -9.86 0.03 3.14
C CYS A 59 -9.15 1.28 2.58
N VAL A 60 -9.80 2.44 2.69
CA VAL A 60 -9.22 3.71 2.27
C VAL A 60 -8.02 4.00 3.16
N ARG A 61 -6.84 4.14 2.54
CA ARG A 61 -5.60 4.46 3.26
C ARG A 61 -5.71 5.82 3.95
N ARG A 62 -4.88 6.06 4.97
CA ARG A 62 -4.85 7.35 5.68
C ARG A 62 -4.63 8.50 4.67
N GLY A 63 -5.44 9.54 4.75
CA GLY A 63 -5.41 10.68 3.83
C GLY A 63 -6.14 10.47 2.50
N GLY A 64 -6.64 9.26 2.22
CA GLY A 64 -7.47 8.97 1.05
C GLY A 64 -8.90 9.49 1.20
N ASN A 65 -9.61 9.55 0.07
CA ASN A 65 -10.99 10.03 0.00
C ASN A 65 -11.98 8.99 0.53
N CYS A 66 -12.90 9.43 1.40
CA CYS A 66 -13.94 8.60 1.99
C CYS A 66 -15.36 9.20 1.83
N ASP A 67 -15.58 10.12 0.89
CA ASP A 67 -16.87 10.81 0.65
C ASP A 67 -18.08 9.84 0.58
N HIS A 68 -17.96 8.75 -0.18
CA HIS A 68 -19.05 7.78 -0.36
C HIS A 68 -19.01 6.60 0.63
N ARG A 69 -17.95 6.50 1.45
CA ARG A 69 -17.67 5.33 2.31
C ARG A 69 -16.99 5.78 3.62
N PRO A 70 -17.72 6.40 4.56
CA PRO A 70 -17.14 6.93 5.80
C PRO A 70 -16.61 5.85 6.75
N GLY A 71 -17.03 4.58 6.59
CA GLY A 71 -16.64 3.46 7.43
C GLY A 71 -15.45 2.62 6.92
N ASP A 72 -15.05 2.78 5.66
CA ASP A 72 -14.05 1.89 5.03
C ASP A 72 -12.60 2.33 5.28
N CYS A 73 -12.34 3.20 6.26
CA CYS A 73 -11.00 3.72 6.53
C CYS A 73 -10.07 2.69 7.23
N CYS A 74 -8.85 2.49 6.73
CA CYS A 74 -7.91 1.49 7.26
C CYS A 74 -7.47 1.74 8.72
N ASN A 75 -7.05 0.68 9.43
CA ASN A 75 -6.41 0.78 10.75
C ASN A 75 -7.26 1.55 11.78
N ASN A 76 -8.57 1.34 11.74
CA ASN A 76 -9.54 2.00 12.62
C ASN A 76 -9.40 3.54 12.56
N SER A 77 -9.19 4.11 11.37
CA SER A 77 -9.21 5.56 11.18
C SER A 77 -10.65 6.07 11.04
N THR A 78 -10.84 7.37 11.23
CA THR A 78 -12.14 8.03 11.13
C THR A 78 -12.15 8.89 9.87
N CYS A 79 -13.19 8.75 9.06
CA CYS A 79 -13.47 9.68 7.97
C CYS A 79 -13.86 11.04 8.55
N ARG A 80 -13.15 12.10 8.15
CA ARG A 80 -13.43 13.48 8.57
C ARG A 80 -13.65 14.35 7.35
N CYS A 81 -14.79 15.03 7.31
CA CYS A 81 -15.16 15.98 6.27
C CYS A 81 -14.98 17.42 6.77
N ASN A 82 -14.96 18.38 5.85
CA ASN A 82 -15.03 19.79 6.21
C ASN A 82 -16.43 20.16 6.75
N LEU A 83 -16.59 21.42 7.21
CA LEU A 83 -17.86 21.95 7.72
C LEU A 83 -19.02 21.94 6.71
N TRP A 84 -18.70 21.80 5.43
CA TRP A 84 -19.66 21.74 4.33
C TRP A 84 -20.00 20.30 3.93
N GLY A 85 -19.47 19.28 4.63
CA GLY A 85 -19.70 17.87 4.34
C GLY A 85 -19.00 17.36 3.07
N ALA A 86 -18.02 18.09 2.54
CA ALA A 86 -17.24 17.73 1.35
C ALA A 86 -15.77 17.44 1.67
N ASN A 87 -15.04 16.86 0.71
CA ASN A 87 -13.60 16.55 0.80
C ASN A 87 -13.28 15.72 2.05
N CYS A 88 -14.01 14.63 2.22
CA CYS A 88 -13.89 13.73 3.34
C CYS A 88 -12.62 12.88 3.23
N ARG A 89 -11.80 12.85 4.29
CA ARG A 89 -10.55 12.08 4.30
C ARG A 89 -10.39 11.21 5.54
N CYS A 90 -9.76 10.05 5.36
CA CYS A 90 -9.46 9.15 6.47
C CYS A 90 -8.33 9.70 7.34
N GLN A 91 -8.66 10.13 8.57
CA GLN A 91 -7.71 10.68 9.53
C GLN A 91 -7.52 9.77 10.76
N ARG A 92 -6.39 9.95 11.47
CA ARG A 92 -6.12 9.25 12.73
C ARG A 92 -7.22 9.56 13.75
N LYS A 93 -7.67 8.54 14.48
CA LYS A 93 -8.42 8.77 15.72
C LYS A 93 -7.54 9.60 16.66
N GLY A 94 -8.11 10.67 17.19
CA GLY A 94 -7.40 11.56 18.09
C GLY A 94 -6.95 10.82 19.36
N LEU A 95 -5.86 11.31 19.97
CA LEU A 95 -5.25 10.70 21.15
C LEU A 95 -6.26 10.52 22.31
N PHE A 96 -7.21 11.44 22.43
CA PHE A 96 -8.26 11.44 23.45
C PHE A 96 -9.42 10.47 23.18
N GLN A 97 -9.50 9.85 22.00
CA GLN A 97 -10.53 8.83 21.72
C GLN A 97 -10.19 7.45 22.30
N LYS A 98 -8.99 7.29 22.90
CA LYS A 98 -8.50 6.02 23.46
C LYS A 98 -8.69 5.90 24.99
N TRP A 99 -9.00 7.00 25.68
CA TRP A 99 -9.04 7.08 27.15
C TRP A 99 -10.45 7.20 27.75
N GLY A 100 -11.50 7.18 26.92
CA GLY A 100 -12.89 7.42 27.32
C GLY A 100 -13.76 6.17 27.45
N LYS A 101 -13.17 4.99 27.72
CA LYS A 101 -13.91 3.76 27.99
C LYS A 101 -13.28 3.01 29.16
#